data_AF-A0A966I5A5-F1
#
_entry.id   AF-A0A966I5A5-F1
#
_cell.length_a   1.000
_cell.length_b   1.000
_cell.length_c   1.000
_cell.angle_alpha   90.00
_cell.angle_beta   90.00
_cell.angle_gamma   90.00
#
_symmetry.space_group_name_H-M   'P 1'
#
loop_
_entity.id
_entity.type
_entity.pdbx_description
1 polymer ?
#
loop_
_entity_poly.entity_id
_entity_poly.type
_entity_poly.pdbx_seq_one_letter_code
_entity_poly.pdbx_strand_id
1 'polypeptide(L)' 'NRVENSHLPFRRRERAMLRFRRMHSLQKFASIHASFHNLFNSQRSLSKRSTFKLNRDAALTEWRSLVIS' A
#
# COMPACT_ATOMS: atom_id res chain seq x y z
N ASN A 1 19.89 -2.99 20.89
CA ASN A 1 18.52 -2.46 20.68
C ASN A 1 18.13 -1.99 19.27
N ARG A 2 19.01 -1.98 18.24
CA ARG A 2 18.64 -1.54 16.87
C ARG A 2 18.16 -2.67 15.95
N VAL A 3 18.71 -3.86 16.10
CA VAL A 3 18.37 -5.05 15.29
C VAL A 3 16.93 -5.50 15.57
N GLU A 4 16.48 -5.54 16.83
CA GLU A 4 15.12 -5.97 17.17
C GLU A 4 14.00 -5.08 16.59
N ASN A 5 14.26 -3.78 16.43
CA ASN A 5 13.26 -2.83 15.91
C ASN A 5 13.07 -2.90 14.39
N SER A 6 14.06 -3.43 13.65
CA SER A 6 14.00 -3.53 12.19
C SER A 6 12.85 -4.42 11.68
N HIS A 7 12.42 -5.36 12.52
CA HIS A 7 11.33 -6.30 12.22
C HIS A 7 9.95 -5.76 12.60
N LEU A 8 9.83 -4.61 13.28
CA LEU A 8 8.53 -4.13 13.76
C LEU A 8 7.50 -3.91 12.65
N PRO A 9 7.83 -3.36 11.47
CA PRO A 9 6.86 -3.24 10.37
C PRO A 9 6.39 -4.61 9.87
N PHE A 10 7.32 -5.56 9.75
CA PHE A 10 7.02 -6.94 9.34
C PHE A 10 6.13 -7.64 10.37
N ARG A 11 6.50 -7.59 11.66
CA ARG A 11 5.70 -8.16 12.76
C ARG A 11 4.33 -7.50 12.89
N ARG A 12 4.20 -6.20 12.60
CA ARG A 12 2.91 -5.51 12.60
C ARG A 12 2.01 -6.02 11.49
N ARG A 13 2.55 -6.23 10.29
CA ARG A 13 1.82 -6.84 9.17
C ARG A 13 1.44 -8.27 9.48
N GLU A 14 2.37 -9.08 9.96
CA GLU A 14 2.14 -10.47 10.35
C GLU A 14 1.04 -10.59 11.42
N ARG A 15 1.09 -9.78 12.49
CA ARG A 15 0.01 -9.74 13.50
C ARG A 15 -1.33 -9.33 12.91
N ALA A 16 -1.37 -8.41 11.96
CA ALA A 16 -2.60 -8.05 11.28
C ALA A 16 -3.11 -9.21 10.40
N MET A 17 -2.21 -9.92 9.72
CA MET A 17 -2.51 -11.09 8.90
C MET A 17 -3.11 -12.24 9.73
N LEU A 18 -2.56 -12.49 10.92
CA LEU A 18 -3.04 -13.53 11.84
C LEU A 18 -4.47 -13.30 12.37
N ARG A 19 -5.00 -12.07 12.27
CA ARG A 19 -6.37 -11.75 12.69
C ARG A 19 -7.44 -12.18 11.68
N PHE A 20 -7.04 -12.61 10.48
CA PHE A 20 -7.98 -13.12 9.48
C PHE A 20 -8.32 -14.58 9.75
N ARG A 21 -9.62 -14.89 9.84
CA ARG A 21 -10.10 -16.26 10.07
C ARG A 21 -9.84 -17.22 8.91
N ARG A 22 -9.71 -16.73 7.68
CA ARG A 22 -9.46 -17.53 6.47
C ARG A 22 -8.32 -16.96 5.64
N MET A 23 -7.42 -17.81 5.17
CA MET A 23 -6.29 -17.42 4.33
C MET A 23 -6.74 -16.76 3.02
N HIS A 24 -7.79 -17.29 2.38
CA HIS A 24 -8.34 -16.71 1.15
C HIS A 24 -8.81 -15.26 1.33
N SER A 25 -9.48 -14.93 2.45
CA SER A 25 -9.89 -13.55 2.73
C SER A 25 -8.71 -12.62 2.98
N LEU A 26 -7.65 -13.13 3.62
CA LEU A 26 -6.42 -12.38 3.79
C LEU A 26 -5.75 -12.10 2.44
N GLN A 27 -5.62 -13.11 1.59
CA GLN A 27 -5.01 -12.95 0.26
C GLN A 27 -5.77 -11.93 -0.57
N LYS A 28 -7.09 -12.04 -0.66
CA LYS A 28 -7.92 -11.07 -1.40
C LYS A 28 -7.74 -9.64 -0.87
N PHE A 29 -7.78 -9.48 0.45
CA PHE A 29 -7.54 -8.17 1.09
C PHE A 29 -6.14 -7.63 0.79
N ALA A 30 -5.10 -8.46 0.98
CA ALA A 30 -3.71 -8.08 0.79
C ALA A 30 -3.43 -7.69 -0.67
N SER A 31 -3.96 -8.43 -1.64
CA SER A 31 -3.82 -8.11 -3.07
C SER A 31 -4.45 -6.76 -3.41
N ILE A 32 -5.71 -6.52 -3.02
CA ILE A 32 -6.38 -5.24 -3.28
C ILE A 32 -5.65 -4.09 -2.58
N HIS A 33 -5.29 -4.28 -1.32
CA HIS A 33 -4.59 -3.27 -0.53
C HIS A 33 -3.21 -2.95 -1.13
N ALA A 34 -2.46 -3.96 -1.58
CA ALA A 34 -1.16 -3.77 -2.21
C ALA A 34 -1.27 -3.02 -3.54
N SER A 35 -2.25 -3.34 -4.39
CA SER A 35 -2.48 -2.61 -5.65
C SER A 35 -2.75 -1.13 -5.40
N PHE A 36 -3.64 -0.81 -4.46
CA PHE A 36 -3.90 0.57 -4.05
C PHE A 36 -2.64 1.24 -3.51
N HIS A 37 -1.94 0.59 -2.57
CA HIS A 37 -0.76 1.16 -1.95
C HIS A 37 0.35 1.44 -2.98
N ASN A 38 0.58 0.53 -3.91
CA ASN A 38 1.59 0.67 -4.95
C ASN A 38 1.27 1.83 -5.88
N LEU A 39 0.02 1.94 -6.34
CA LEU A 39 -0.44 3.00 -7.23
C LEU A 39 -0.25 4.40 -6.60
N PHE A 40 -0.53 4.54 -5.30
CA PHE A 40 -0.44 5.83 -4.60
C PHE A 40 0.90 6.09 -3.90
N ASN A 41 1.83 5.12 -3.87
CA ASN A 41 3.13 5.27 -3.23
C ASN A 41 4.13 6.03 -4.12
N SER A 42 3.83 7.30 -4.41
CA SER A 42 4.67 8.20 -5.21
C SER A 42 5.89 8.77 -4.46
N GLN A 43 6.41 8.05 -3.46
CA GLN A 43 7.61 8.39 -2.67
C GLN A 43 7.69 9.87 -2.25
N ARG A 44 6.73 10.32 -1.43
CA ARG A 44 6.55 11.74 -1.07
C ARG A 44 7.81 12.43 -0.53
N SER A 45 8.64 11.71 0.22
CA SER A 45 9.86 12.26 0.82
C SER A 45 11.05 12.33 -0.13
N LEU A 46 11.01 11.59 -1.24
CA LEU A 46 12.09 11.51 -2.23
C LEU A 46 11.78 12.34 -3.49
N SER A 47 10.52 12.75 -3.66
CA SER A 47 10.05 13.48 -4.82
C SER A 47 9.84 14.97 -4.53
N LYS A 48 10.12 15.83 -5.50
CA LYS A 48 9.72 17.24 -5.45
C LYS A 48 8.19 17.35 -5.36
N ARG A 49 7.71 18.42 -4.72
CA ARG A 49 6.26 18.63 -4.49
C ARG A 49 5.44 18.65 -5.80
N SER A 50 5.98 19.22 -6.88
CA SER A 50 5.32 19.26 -8.19
C SER A 50 5.17 17.86 -8.79
N THR A 51 6.26 17.09 -8.84
CA THR A 51 6.27 15.70 -9.31
C THR A 51 5.32 14.82 -8.50
N PHE A 52 5.32 14.96 -7.18
CA PHE A 52 4.39 14.24 -6.31
C PHE A 52 2.91 14.53 -6.63
N LYS A 53 2.56 15.80 -6.90
CA LYS A 53 1.20 16.17 -7.30
C LYS A 53 0.82 15.54 -8.64
N LEU A 54 1.68 15.68 -9.66
CA LEU A 54 1.46 15.09 -10.99
C LEU A 54 1.23 13.58 -10.92
N ASN A 55 2.10 12.85 -10.21
CA ASN A 55 1.98 11.41 -10.06
C ASN A 55 0.69 11.02 -9.30
N ARG A 56 0.27 11.83 -8.32
CA ARG A 56 -0.96 11.60 -7.57
C ARG A 56 -2.21 11.83 -8.43
N ASP A 57 -2.20 12.84 -9.30
CA ASP A 57 -3.30 13.11 -10.22
C ASP A 57 -3.42 12.02 -11.30
N ALA A 58 -2.29 11.54 -11.82
CA ALA A 58 -2.23 10.38 -12.72
C ALA A 58 -2.80 9.12 -12.04
N ALA A 59 -2.35 8.80 -10.82
CA ALA A 59 -2.85 7.67 -10.04
C ALA A 59 -4.36 7.74 -9.77
N LEU A 60 -4.90 8.93 -9.49
CA LEU A 60 -6.35 9.13 -9.32
C LEU A 60 -7.13 8.91 -10.62
N THR A 61 -6.55 9.30 -11.76
CA THR A 61 -7.17 9.14 -13.07
C THR A 61 -7.25 7.66 -13.45
N GLU A 62 -6.14 6.93 -13.27
CA GLU A 62 -6.08 5.47 -13.46
C GLU A 62 -7.04 4.73 -12.51
N TRP A 63 -7.10 5.13 -11.24
CA TRP A 63 -8.05 4.52 -10.30
C TRP A 63 -9.51 4.72 -10.73
N ARG A 64 -9.85 5.91 -11.21
CA ARG A 64 -11.22 6.21 -11.68
C ARG A 64 -11.59 5.41 -12.93
N SER A 65 -10.67 5.21 -13.87
CA SER A 65 -10.96 4.41 -15.06
C SER A 65 -11.24 2.94 -14.71
N LEU A 66 -10.57 2.39 -13.70
CA LEU A 66 -10.78 1.01 -13.22
C LEU A 66 -12.09 0.82 -12.43
N VAL A 67 -12.62 1.87 -11.79
CA VAL A 67 -13.86 1.80 -10.99
C VAL A 67 -15.11 2.04 -11.85
N ILE A 68 -14.97 2.77 -12.96
CA ILE A 68 -16.07 3.10 -13.86
C ILE A 68 -16.26 2.03 -14.96
N SER A 69 -15.25 1.19 -15.20
CA SER A 69 -15.33 0.01 -16.10
C SER A 69 -16.07 -1.15 -15.48
#